data_AF-A0A960RZI5-F1
#
_entry.id   AF-A0A960RZI5-F1
#
_cell.length_a   1.000
_cell.length_b   1.000
_cell.length_c   1.000
_cell.angle_alpha   90.00
_cell.angle_beta   90.00
_cell.angle_gamma   90.00
#
_symmetry.space_group_name_H-M   'P 1'
#
loop_
_entity.id
_entity.type
_entity.pdbx_description
1 polymer ?
#
loop_
_entity_poly.entity_id
_entity_poly.type
_entity_poly.pdbx_seq_one_letter_code
_entity_poly.pdbx_strand_id
1 'polypeptide(L)'
;FTGSQYFLNLYYRWFDANLDFKVSGGKFLANDYGVRFQVSRYFDSGLRIYAWYTLTNGGDQINGKTYYDKGVGFSMPLDIFYTHSDRERWGYGMSAWLRDVGVKAKTGRDLYEMITEERQ
;
A
#
# COMPACT_ATOMS: atom_id res chain seq x y z
N PHE A 1 13.55 -6.94 20.69
CA PHE A 1 12.56 -7.53 19.76
C PHE A 1 13.29 -8.04 18.52
N THR A 2 13.40 -9.36 18.36
CA THR A 2 13.93 -10.01 17.15
C THR A 2 12.77 -10.40 16.23
N GLY A 3 12.10 -9.39 15.66
CA GLY A 3 11.08 -9.63 14.64
C GLY A 3 11.74 -9.97 13.30
N SER A 4 11.31 -11.04 12.65
CA SER A 4 11.72 -11.38 11.28
C SER A 4 10.56 -11.10 10.34
N GLN A 5 10.84 -10.37 9.27
CA GLN A 5 9.88 -10.01 8.25
C GLN A 5 10.48 -10.26 6.88
N TYR A 6 9.67 -10.81 5.99
CA TYR A 6 10.02 -11.03 4.59
C TYR A 6 8.75 -10.97 3.76
N PHE A 7 8.87 -10.46 2.54
CA PHE A 7 7.76 -10.37 1.60
C PHE A 7 8.21 -10.74 0.20
N LEU A 8 7.31 -11.41 -0.51
CA LEU A 8 7.35 -11.54 -1.95
C LEU A 8 6.30 -10.60 -2.53
N ASN A 9 6.75 -9.68 -3.38
CA ASN A 9 5.90 -8.67 -4.02
C ASN A 9 5.74 -9.01 -5.50
N LEU A 10 4.49 -9.12 -5.95
CA LEU A 10 4.11 -9.26 -7.35
C LEU A 10 3.40 -7.99 -7.80
N TYR A 11 3.77 -7.49 -8.97
CA TYR A 11 3.22 -6.29 -9.56
C TYR A 11 2.67 -6.59 -10.95
N TYR A 12 1.50 -6.06 -11.24
CA TYR A 12 0.86 -6.15 -12.55
C TYR A 12 0.24 -4.81 -12.90
N ARG A 13 0.63 -4.25 -14.05
CA ARG A 13 0.09 -2.99 -14.57
C ARG A 13 -0.83 -3.28 -15.75
N TRP A 14 -2.05 -2.80 -15.65
CA TRP A 14 -3.01 -2.75 -16.73
C TRP A 14 -3.02 -1.36 -17.36
N PHE A 15 -2.32 -1.23 -18.49
CA PHE A 15 -2.11 0.04 -19.18
C PHE A 15 -3.41 0.69 -19.66
N ASP A 16 -4.33 -0.05 -20.28
CA ASP A 16 -5.56 0.53 -20.84
C ASP A 16 -6.48 1.17 -19.78
N ALA A 17 -6.45 0.63 -18.56
CA ALA A 17 -7.30 1.10 -17.46
C ALA A 17 -6.56 2.04 -16.48
N ASN A 18 -5.25 2.28 -16.69
CA ASN A 18 -4.37 2.95 -15.73
C ASN A 18 -4.45 2.36 -14.31
N LEU A 19 -4.57 1.03 -14.23
CA LEU A 19 -4.70 0.28 -12.98
C LEU A 19 -3.44 -0.52 -12.67
N ASP A 20 -2.98 -0.41 -11.44
CA ASP A 20 -1.85 -1.14 -10.89
C ASP A 20 -2.32 -2.07 -9.79
N PHE A 21 -1.94 -3.34 -9.92
CA PHE A 21 -2.20 -4.38 -8.94
C PHE A 21 -0.89 -4.78 -8.28
N LYS A 22 -0.91 -4.82 -6.96
CA LYS A 22 0.22 -5.25 -6.14
C LYS A 22 -0.27 -6.30 -5.16
N VAL A 23 0.42 -7.44 -5.14
CA VAL A 23 0.17 -8.52 -4.19
C VAL A 23 1.45 -8.76 -3.41
N SER A 24 1.36 -8.63 -2.08
CA SER A 24 2.47 -8.86 -1.18
C SER A 24 2.14 -10.01 -0.24
N GLY A 25 2.81 -11.14 -0.39
CA GLY A 25 2.67 -12.29 0.53
C GLY A 25 3.92 -12.47 1.38
N GLY A 26 3.75 -12.78 2.67
CA GLY A 26 4.90 -13.03 3.53
C GLY A 26 4.58 -13.03 5.02
N LYS A 27 5.57 -12.62 5.81
CA LYS A 27 5.52 -12.59 7.27
C LYS A 27 5.48 -11.14 7.76
N PHE A 28 4.41 -10.78 8.48
CA PHE A 28 4.21 -9.47 9.07
C PHE A 28 4.98 -9.32 10.39
N LEU A 29 5.02 -8.09 10.90
CA LEU A 29 5.83 -7.75 12.08
C LEU A 29 5.40 -8.48 13.35
N ALA A 30 4.11 -8.81 13.46
CA ALA A 30 3.55 -9.56 14.59
C ALA A 30 3.79 -11.08 14.50
N ASN A 31 4.69 -11.53 13.62
CA ASN A 31 4.99 -12.94 13.32
C ASN A 31 3.83 -13.73 12.69
N ASP A 32 2.78 -13.07 12.25
CA ASP A 32 1.69 -13.64 11.48
C ASP A 32 2.04 -13.70 9.99
N TYR A 33 1.47 -14.70 9.31
CA TYR A 33 1.58 -14.87 7.87
C TYR A 33 0.35 -14.30 7.21
N GLY A 34 0.56 -13.64 6.07
CA GLY A 34 -0.57 -13.17 5.30
C GLY A 34 -0.22 -12.55 3.97
N VAL A 35 -1.25 -12.02 3.34
CA VAL A 35 -1.21 -11.45 2.00
C VAL A 35 -1.94 -10.12 2.00
N ARG A 36 -1.27 -9.08 1.48
CA ARG A 36 -1.86 -7.77 1.23
C ARG A 36 -2.06 -7.58 -0.28
N PHE A 37 -3.30 -7.36 -0.67
CA PHE A 37 -3.70 -6.95 -2.01
C PHE A 37 -3.82 -5.42 -2.01
N GLN A 38 -3.29 -4.80 -3.05
CA GLN A 38 -3.44 -3.38 -3.28
C GLN A 38 -3.79 -3.15 -4.74
N VAL A 39 -4.80 -2.31 -4.97
CA VAL A 39 -5.19 -1.83 -6.28
C VAL A 39 -5.03 -0.32 -6.27
N SER A 40 -4.34 0.22 -7.25
CA SER A 40 -4.15 1.66 -7.39
C SER A 40 -4.45 2.14 -8.80
N ARG A 41 -5.05 3.32 -8.91
CA ARG A 41 -5.29 4.01 -10.17
C ARG A 41 -4.52 5.32 -10.19
N TYR A 42 -3.81 5.57 -11.29
CA TYR A 42 -3.15 6.83 -11.56
C TYR A 42 -4.03 7.68 -12.50
N PHE A 43 -4.12 8.97 -12.21
CA PHE A 43 -4.82 9.94 -13.03
C PHE A 43 -3.80 10.90 -13.66
N ASP A 44 -4.19 11.53 -14.76
CA ASP A 44 -3.33 12.47 -15.51
C ASP A 44 -2.92 13.70 -14.69
N SER A 45 -3.66 14.00 -13.61
CA SER A 45 -3.31 15.03 -12.63
C SER A 45 -2.19 14.65 -11.67
N GLY A 46 -1.59 13.46 -11.82
CA GLY A 46 -0.62 12.89 -10.88
C GLY A 46 -1.24 12.31 -9.61
N LEU A 47 -2.56 12.50 -9.39
CA LEU A 47 -3.29 11.87 -8.30
C LEU A 47 -3.24 10.35 -8.45
N ARG A 48 -2.93 9.66 -7.36
CA ARG A 48 -3.01 8.21 -7.23
C ARG A 48 -4.01 7.88 -6.15
N ILE A 49 -5.08 7.18 -6.50
CA ILE A 49 -6.02 6.61 -5.53
C ILE A 49 -5.73 5.13 -5.39
N TYR A 50 -5.71 4.61 -4.18
CA TYR A 50 -5.44 3.21 -3.93
C TYR A 50 -6.31 2.65 -2.81
N ALA A 51 -6.65 1.37 -2.94
CA ALA A 51 -7.33 0.59 -1.91
C ALA A 51 -6.47 -0.62 -1.58
N TRP A 52 -6.55 -1.07 -0.33
CA TRP A 52 -5.88 -2.29 0.10
C TRP A 52 -6.80 -3.18 0.91
N TYR A 53 -6.45 -4.46 0.90
CA TYR A 53 -7.09 -5.50 1.68
C TYR A 53 -6.04 -6.51 2.12
N THR A 54 -6.02 -6.83 3.42
CA THR A 54 -4.98 -7.63 4.04
C THR A 54 -5.60 -8.81 4.77
N LEU A 55 -5.22 -10.00 4.34
CA LEU A 55 -5.57 -11.26 4.98
C LEU A 55 -4.38 -11.72 5.81
N THR A 56 -4.58 -11.99 7.10
CA THR A 56 -3.54 -12.60 7.94
C THR A 56 -4.13 -13.70 8.82
N ASN A 57 -3.28 -14.58 9.32
CA ASN A 57 -3.65 -15.63 10.27
C ASN A 57 -3.57 -15.18 11.74
N GLY A 58 -3.39 -13.88 12.02
CA GLY A 58 -3.28 -13.33 13.37
C GLY A 58 -4.55 -13.46 14.22
N GLY A 59 -5.70 -13.77 13.59
CA GLY A 59 -6.93 -14.10 14.31
C GLY A 59 -7.60 -12.92 15.03
N ASP A 60 -7.28 -11.69 14.62
CA ASP A 60 -7.84 -10.48 15.23
C ASP A 60 -9.36 -10.44 15.12
N GLN A 61 -10.04 -10.11 16.22
CA GLN A 61 -11.50 -10.07 16.28
C GLN A 61 -12.03 -8.65 16.54
N ILE A 62 -13.04 -8.26 15.76
CA ILE A 62 -13.82 -7.04 15.97
C ILE A 62 -15.29 -7.42 15.91
N ASN A 63 -16.07 -7.03 16.91
CA ASN A 63 -17.49 -7.36 17.05
C ASN A 63 -17.78 -8.87 16.90
N GLY A 64 -16.90 -9.72 17.43
CA GLY A 64 -17.05 -11.18 17.40
C GLY A 64 -16.79 -11.84 16.03
N LYS A 65 -16.23 -11.10 15.05
CA LYS A 65 -15.83 -11.64 13.75
C LYS A 65 -14.34 -11.39 13.50
N THR A 66 -13.70 -12.29 12.77
CA THR A 66 -12.31 -12.09 12.31
C THR A 66 -12.23 -10.84 11.44
N TYR A 67 -11.36 -9.92 11.83
CA TYR A 67 -11.11 -8.68 11.12
C TYR A 67 -9.95 -8.85 10.15
N TYR A 68 -10.14 -8.30 8.96
CA TYR A 68 -9.14 -8.20 7.92
C TYR A 68 -8.93 -6.73 7.65
N ASP A 69 -7.67 -6.28 7.71
CA ASP A 69 -7.32 -4.89 7.47
C ASP A 69 -7.70 -4.50 6.05
N LYS A 70 -8.39 -3.37 5.92
CA LYS A 70 -8.85 -2.84 4.65
C LYS A 70 -8.93 -1.34 4.73
N GLY A 71 -8.66 -0.66 3.62
CA GLY A 71 -8.68 0.80 3.61
C GLY A 71 -8.55 1.38 2.22
N VAL A 72 -8.69 2.69 2.18
CA VAL A 72 -8.52 3.50 0.99
C VAL A 72 -7.58 4.65 1.31
N GLY A 73 -6.84 5.08 0.31
CA GLY A 73 -5.95 6.20 0.42
C GLY A 73 -5.75 6.87 -0.93
N PHE A 74 -5.12 8.03 -0.87
CA PHE A 74 -4.72 8.75 -2.04
C PHE A 74 -3.34 9.37 -1.81
N SER A 75 -2.66 9.66 -2.90
CA SER A 75 -1.43 10.44 -2.89
C SER A 75 -1.38 11.34 -4.10
N MET A 76 -0.92 12.56 -3.92
CA MET A 76 -0.81 13.57 -4.95
C MET A 76 0.59 14.22 -4.87
N PRO A 77 1.18 14.58 -6.00
CA PRO A 77 2.44 15.31 -5.98
C PRO A 77 2.18 16.73 -5.45
N LEU A 78 3.16 17.28 -4.72
CA LEU A 78 3.08 18.64 -4.18
C LEU A 78 3.54 19.70 -5.20
N ASP A 79 4.17 19.28 -6.29
CA ASP A 79 4.59 20.12 -7.41
C ASP A 79 3.45 20.97 -7.99
N ILE A 80 2.20 20.53 -7.89
CA ILE A 80 1.02 21.32 -8.31
C ILE A 80 0.89 22.66 -7.56
N PHE A 81 1.53 22.80 -6.40
CA PHE A 81 1.52 24.02 -5.59
C PHE A 81 2.83 24.83 -5.67
N TYR A 82 3.89 24.26 -6.26
CA TYR A 82 5.21 24.89 -6.32
C TYR A 82 5.61 25.20 -7.76
N THR A 83 6.43 26.24 -7.96
CA THR A 83 6.95 26.61 -9.28
C THR A 83 8.19 25.82 -9.70
N HIS A 84 8.68 24.94 -8.84
CA HIS A 84 9.80 24.04 -9.12
C HIS A 84 9.32 22.58 -9.09
N SER A 85 9.95 21.74 -9.92
CA SER A 85 9.66 20.32 -9.95
C SER A 85 10.21 19.67 -8.68
N ASP A 86 9.31 19.26 -7.79
CA ASP A 86 9.63 18.51 -6.58
C ASP A 86 8.92 17.16 -6.61
N ARG A 87 9.66 16.09 -6.32
CA ARG A 87 9.15 14.70 -6.37
C ARG A 87 8.48 14.26 -5.08
N GLU A 88 8.19 15.22 -4.20
CA GLU A 88 7.54 14.94 -2.93
C GLU A 88 6.04 14.75 -3.14
N ARG A 89 5.54 13.59 -2.71
CA ARG A 89 4.12 13.25 -2.77
C ARG A 89 3.53 13.38 -1.37
N TRP A 90 2.44 14.13 -1.25
CA TRP A 90 1.61 14.10 -0.06
C TRP A 90 0.56 13.00 -0.21
N GLY A 91 0.37 12.21 0.84
CA GLY A 91 -0.60 11.12 0.83
C GLY A 91 -1.33 10.99 2.15
N TYR A 92 -2.58 10.56 2.05
CA TYR A 92 -3.44 10.24 3.18
C TYR A 92 -4.11 8.89 2.93
N GLY A 93 -4.18 8.07 3.97
CA GLY A 93 -4.84 6.78 3.94
C GLY A 93 -5.66 6.58 5.20
N MET A 94 -6.85 6.02 5.03
CA MET A 94 -7.75 5.66 6.13
C MET A 94 -8.11 4.19 6.03
N SER A 95 -7.80 3.46 7.10
CA SER A 95 -8.26 2.09 7.31
C SER A 95 -9.70 2.09 7.80
N ALA A 96 -10.45 1.04 7.47
CA ALA A 96 -11.82 0.85 7.93
C ALA A 96 -11.92 0.66 9.45
N TRP A 97 -10.81 0.29 10.09
CA TRP A 97 -10.66 0.27 11.53
C TRP A 97 -9.31 0.83 11.97
N LEU A 98 -9.24 1.39 13.17
CA LEU A 98 -8.04 2.04 13.70
C LEU A 98 -6.86 1.08 13.94
N ARG A 99 -7.08 -0.23 13.85
CA ARG A 99 -6.05 -1.27 14.02
C ARG A 99 -5.63 -1.84 12.67
N ASP A 100 -4.33 -1.80 12.39
CA ASP A 100 -3.71 -2.51 11.26
C ASP A 100 -3.20 -3.87 11.74
N VAL A 101 -3.74 -4.96 11.17
CA VAL A 101 -3.35 -6.34 11.48
C VAL A 101 -2.11 -6.76 10.68
N GLY A 102 -1.90 -6.15 9.50
CA GLY A 102 -0.85 -6.49 8.56
C GLY A 102 0.26 -5.46 8.50
N VAL A 103 0.77 -5.04 9.67
CA VAL A 103 1.81 -4.01 9.73
C VAL A 103 3.10 -4.53 9.11
N LYS A 104 3.55 -3.81 8.10
CA LYS A 104 4.89 -3.95 7.52
C LYS A 104 5.85 -2.98 8.20
N ALA A 105 7.05 -3.42 8.54
CA ALA A 105 8.10 -2.52 8.97
C ALA A 105 8.49 -1.62 7.80
N LYS A 106 8.75 -0.35 8.12
CA LYS A 106 9.16 0.64 7.13
C LYS A 106 10.56 0.28 6.61
N THR A 107 10.62 -0.39 5.47
CA THR A 107 11.84 -0.91 4.83
C THR A 107 12.08 -0.15 3.52
N GLY A 108 12.48 1.12 3.63
CA GLY A 108 12.72 1.98 2.45
C GLY A 108 11.47 2.18 1.57
N ARG A 109 11.67 2.56 0.30
CA ARG A 109 10.60 2.57 -0.72
C ARG A 109 10.72 1.32 -1.59
N ASP A 110 9.59 0.83 -2.08
CA ASP A 110 9.57 -0.31 -2.99
C ASP A 110 10.17 0.07 -4.35
N LEU A 111 11.06 -0.77 -4.89
CA LEU A 111 11.75 -0.49 -6.16
C LEU A 111 10.79 -0.26 -7.33
N TYR A 112 9.70 -1.04 -7.40
CA TYR A 112 8.69 -0.87 -8.46
C TYR A 112 8.00 0.50 -8.39
N GLU A 113 7.73 0.98 -7.17
CA GLU A 113 7.12 2.31 -6.98
C GLU A 113 8.12 3.39 -7.38
N MET A 114 9.39 3.27 -6.99
CA MET A 114 10.45 4.18 -7.44
C MET A 114 10.52 4.26 -8.97
N ILE A 115 10.66 3.13 -9.67
CA ILE A 115 10.80 3.12 -11.15
C ILE A 115 9.55 3.67 -11.84
N THR A 116 8.38 3.40 -11.26
CA THR A 116 7.10 3.87 -11.77
C THR A 116 6.98 5.38 -11.64
N GLU A 117 7.32 5.92 -10.48
CA GLU A 117 7.26 7.36 -10.20
C GLU A 117 8.30 8.13 -11.03
N GLU A 118 9.48 7.55 -11.26
CA GLU A 118 10.52 8.15 -12.11
C GLU A 118 10.13 8.26 -13.60
N ARG A 119 9.15 7.47 -14.04
CA ARG A 119 8.68 7.46 -15.44
C ARG A 119 7.55 8.45 -15.72
N GLN A 120 6.90 8.97 -14.68
CA GLN A 120 5.78 9.92 -14.81
C GLN A 120 6.28 11.34 -14.61
#